data_AF-A0A378K0P9-F1
#
_entry.id   AF-A0A378K0P9-F1
#
_cell.length_a   1.000
_cell.length_b   1.000
_cell.length_c   1.000
_cell.angle_alpha   90.00
_cell.angle_beta   90.00
_cell.angle_gamma   90.00
#
_symmetry.space_group_name_H-M   'P 1'
#
loop_
_entity.id
_entity.type
_entity.pdbx_description
1 polymer ?
#
loop_
_entity_poly.entity_id
_entity_poly.type
_entity_poly.pdbx_seq_one_letter_code
_entity_poly.pdbx_strand_id
1 'polypeptide(L)'
;MTELNIKKEIGKRILEARKAKGLTLKALGELAGGLKQTRLTNWEQGVRTPGPEEIKSLARALDVSPAYLMCLSDDIQIKTVKNPTHLVPLLTHQAFDTQAYNSLVRNQDPSNLMFVSVSTLLLPELSNEAFALKIVNESMTPEIRVSDIIIIDPLTLPKPGDYVVVKVKMQKEVIICQYKKLSYTSSEFELLTLNDTWPNIKVSDCGAVEIIGVVVQNIRNYH
;
A
#
# COMPACT_ATOMS: atom_id res chain seq x y z
N MET A 1 3.68 28.99 35.72
CA MET A 1 4.39 29.41 34.48
C MET A 1 3.76 30.72 34.02
N THR A 2 4.51 31.81 33.90
CA THR A 2 3.98 33.13 33.50
C THR A 2 3.57 33.12 32.02
N GLU A 3 2.53 33.88 31.64
CA GLU A 3 2.00 33.94 30.26
C GLU A 3 3.08 34.24 29.19
N LEU A 4 4.09 35.05 29.56
CA LEU A 4 5.23 35.37 28.71
C LEU A 4 6.13 34.16 28.39
N ASN A 5 6.19 33.17 29.29
CA ASN A 5 7.01 31.98 29.12
C ASN A 5 6.37 31.01 28.11
N ILE A 6 5.04 30.92 28.11
CA ILE A 6 4.28 30.05 27.19
C ILE A 6 4.42 30.53 25.73
N LYS A 7 4.36 31.85 25.49
CA LYS A 7 4.49 32.41 24.13
C LYS A 7 5.85 32.13 23.51
N LYS A 8 6.93 32.21 24.32
CA LYS A 8 8.28 31.86 23.89
C LYS A 8 8.45 30.38 23.61
N GLU A 9 7.87 29.52 24.45
CA GLU A 9 7.96 28.07 24.27
C GLU A 9 7.21 27.60 23.02
N ILE A 10 6.03 28.16 22.74
CA ILE A 10 5.30 27.92 21.46
C ILE A 10 6.17 28.30 20.26
N GLY A 11 6.80 29.48 20.30
CA GLY A 11 7.69 29.94 19.25
C GLY A 11 8.89 29.01 19.04
N LYS A 12 9.49 28.55 20.14
CA LYS A 12 10.60 27.61 20.13
C LYS A 12 10.23 26.27 19.49
N ARG A 13 9.06 25.70 19.82
CA ARG A 13 8.59 24.43 19.21
C ARG A 13 8.33 24.56 17.70
N ILE A 14 7.81 25.70 17.25
CA ILE A 14 7.63 25.97 15.81
C ILE A 14 9.00 26.02 15.11
N LEU A 15 9.97 26.71 15.70
CA LEU A 15 11.34 26.80 15.19
C LEU A 15 12.02 25.42 15.10
N GLU A 16 11.90 24.61 16.15
CA GLU A 16 12.46 23.26 16.21
C GLU A 16 11.82 22.34 15.17
N ALA A 17 10.48 22.31 15.09
CA ALA A 17 9.77 21.50 14.10
C ALA A 17 10.11 21.92 12.66
N ARG A 18 10.25 23.23 12.38
CA ARG A 18 10.67 23.72 11.07
C ARG A 18 12.08 23.26 10.72
N LYS A 19 13.03 23.37 11.67
CA LYS A 19 14.42 22.94 11.47
C LYS A 19 14.53 21.43 11.30
N ALA A 20 13.75 20.64 12.06
CA ALA A 20 13.73 19.18 11.94
C ALA A 20 13.30 18.72 10.52
N LYS A 21 12.39 19.46 9.88
CA LYS A 21 12.00 19.23 8.48
C LYS A 21 12.90 19.88 7.43
N GLY A 22 13.95 20.61 7.83
CA GLY A 22 14.83 21.32 6.89
C GLY A 22 14.16 22.45 6.11
N LEU A 23 13.04 22.99 6.59
CA LEU A 23 12.27 24.00 5.86
C LEU A 23 12.81 25.42 6.09
N THR A 24 12.86 26.22 5.03
CA THR A 24 13.08 27.68 5.15
C THR A 24 11.79 28.38 5.60
N LEU A 25 11.90 29.59 6.17
CA LEU A 25 10.71 30.39 6.52
C LEU A 25 9.80 30.65 5.32
N LYS A 26 10.39 30.80 4.13
CA LYS A 26 9.63 30.96 2.88
C LYS A 26 8.83 29.69 2.55
N ALA A 27 9.50 28.54 2.56
CA ALA A 27 8.88 27.25 2.25
C ALA A 27 7.77 26.89 3.24
N LEU A 28 8.00 27.14 4.54
CA LEU A 28 6.96 26.93 5.56
C LEU A 28 5.76 27.84 5.32
N GLY A 29 5.99 29.10 4.95
CA GLY A 29 4.92 30.06 4.66
C GLY A 29 4.05 29.64 3.49
N GLU A 30 4.67 29.13 2.41
CA GLU A 30 3.97 28.60 1.24
C GLU A 30 3.14 27.36 1.61
N LEU A 31 3.71 26.40 2.35
CA LEU A 31 3.02 25.18 2.79
C LEU A 31 1.88 25.43 3.79
N ALA A 32 2.00 26.46 4.64
CA ALA A 32 1.03 26.77 5.67
C ALA A 32 -0.08 27.73 5.20
N GLY A 33 -0.28 27.90 3.89
CA GLY A 33 -1.38 28.70 3.32
C GLY A 33 -0.99 30.13 2.90
N GLY A 34 0.25 30.34 2.46
CA GLY A 34 0.72 31.64 1.96
C GLY A 34 1.06 32.67 3.05
N LEU A 35 1.58 32.21 4.19
CA LEU A 35 1.94 33.08 5.31
C LEU A 35 3.22 33.86 5.00
N LYS A 36 3.21 35.17 5.29
CA LYS A 36 4.39 36.04 5.13
C LYS A 36 5.51 35.62 6.09
N GLN A 37 6.75 35.63 5.61
CA GLN A 37 7.94 35.26 6.38
C GLN A 37 8.06 36.05 7.71
N THR A 38 7.79 37.36 7.68
CA THR A 38 7.80 38.23 8.86
C THR A 38 6.85 37.75 9.96
N ARG A 39 5.70 37.16 9.58
CA ARG A 39 4.73 36.62 10.54
C ARG A 39 5.28 35.39 11.25
N LEU A 40 5.91 34.49 10.50
CA LEU A 40 6.57 33.29 11.03
C LEU A 40 7.74 33.65 11.95
N THR A 41 8.59 34.61 11.56
CA THR A 41 9.69 35.09 12.42
C THR A 41 9.19 35.63 13.76
N ASN A 42 8.13 36.43 13.75
CA ASN A 42 7.53 36.97 14.98
C ASN A 42 6.95 35.89 15.91
N TRP A 43 6.47 34.78 15.33
CA TRP A 43 5.99 33.64 16.11
C TRP A 43 7.16 32.81 16.66
N GLU A 44 8.18 32.52 15.85
CA GLU A 44 9.37 31.77 16.31
C GLU A 44 10.12 32.50 17.44
N GLN A 45 10.10 33.83 17.44
CA GLN A 45 10.70 34.66 18.49
C GLN A 45 9.80 34.82 19.73
N GLY A 46 8.56 34.34 19.70
CA GLY A 46 7.59 34.48 20.78
C GLY A 46 7.04 35.90 20.98
N VAL A 47 7.23 36.80 19.98
CA VAL A 47 6.69 38.17 19.99
C VAL A 47 5.18 38.17 19.83
N ARG A 48 4.66 37.23 19.03
CA ARG A 48 3.23 36.99 18.83
C ARG A 48 2.94 35.50 18.91
N THR A 49 1.69 35.17 19.20
CA THR A 49 1.22 33.78 19.17
C THR A 49 0.35 33.59 17.93
N PRO A 50 0.50 32.48 17.20
CA PRO A 50 -0.39 32.15 16.10
C PRO A 50 -1.80 31.85 16.63
N GLY A 51 -2.83 32.17 15.84
CA GLY A 51 -4.21 31.86 16.17
C GLY A 51 -4.55 30.38 15.93
N PRO A 52 -5.76 29.93 16.29
CA PRO A 52 -6.16 28.53 16.15
C PRO A 52 -6.07 27.99 14.71
N GLU A 53 -6.44 28.80 13.72
CA GLU A 53 -6.41 28.39 12.30
C GLU A 53 -4.98 28.39 11.74
N GLU A 54 -4.15 29.34 12.15
CA GLU A 54 -2.73 29.33 11.80
C GLU A 54 -2.00 28.15 12.44
N ILE A 55 -2.34 27.79 13.69
CA ILE A 55 -1.76 26.62 14.37
C ILE A 55 -2.15 25.33 13.67
N LYS A 56 -3.41 25.16 13.26
CA LYS A 56 -3.84 24.00 12.46
C LYS A 56 -3.09 23.92 11.13
N SER A 57 -2.80 25.06 10.50
CA SER A 57 -2.12 25.12 9.21
C SER A 57 -0.62 24.85 9.34
N LEU A 58 0.02 25.42 10.37
CA LEU A 58 1.41 25.12 10.74
C LEU A 58 1.58 23.66 11.15
N ALA A 59 0.69 23.12 11.97
CA ALA A 59 0.69 21.72 12.38
C ALA A 59 0.64 20.76 11.18
N ARG A 60 -0.21 21.06 10.18
CA ARG A 60 -0.25 20.30 8.92
C ARG A 60 1.05 20.42 8.12
N ALA A 61 1.59 21.63 7.95
CA ALA A 61 2.83 21.83 7.20
C ALA A 61 4.04 21.16 7.90
N LEU A 62 4.05 21.14 9.22
CA LEU A 62 5.13 20.62 10.06
C LEU A 62 4.96 19.14 10.46
N ASP A 63 3.86 18.48 10.06
CA ASP A 63 3.47 17.11 10.48
C ASP A 63 3.52 16.85 12.00
N VAL A 64 3.17 17.87 12.78
CA VAL A 64 3.05 17.77 14.24
C VAL A 64 1.61 18.02 14.67
N SER A 65 1.26 17.67 15.91
CA SER A 65 -0.07 17.96 16.44
C SER A 65 -0.21 19.45 16.82
N PRO A 66 -1.41 20.06 16.66
CA PRO A 66 -1.70 21.39 17.18
C PRO A 66 -1.44 21.53 18.69
N ALA A 67 -1.71 20.47 19.45
CA ALA A 67 -1.48 20.40 20.89
C ALA A 67 0.02 20.47 21.26
N TYR A 68 0.86 19.81 20.47
CA TYR A 68 2.32 19.90 20.61
C TYR A 68 2.82 21.33 20.37
N LEU A 69 2.35 22.00 19.31
CA LEU A 69 2.73 23.40 19.05
C LEU A 69 2.25 24.35 20.15
N MET A 70 1.07 24.12 20.73
CA MET A 70 0.52 24.94 21.81
C MET A 70 1.08 24.65 23.21
N CYS A 71 2.10 23.79 23.34
CA CYS A 71 2.64 23.37 24.64
C CYS A 71 1.60 22.71 25.57
N LEU A 72 0.57 22.08 24.99
CA LEU A 72 -0.46 21.34 25.72
C LEU A 72 -0.08 19.87 25.96
N SER A 73 0.99 19.40 25.32
CA SER A 73 1.58 18.06 25.48
C SER A 73 3.07 18.07 25.10
N ASP A 74 3.94 17.37 25.83
CA ASP A 74 5.37 17.28 25.51
C ASP A 74 5.69 16.23 24.44
N ASP A 75 4.76 15.32 24.17
CA ASP A 75 4.93 14.30 23.14
C ASP A 75 4.70 14.91 21.75
N ILE A 76 5.72 14.78 20.89
CA ILE A 76 5.58 14.97 19.44
C ILE A 76 4.67 13.85 18.95
N GLN A 77 3.36 14.10 18.97
CA GLN A 77 2.39 13.22 18.35
C GLN A 77 2.54 13.38 16.83
N ILE A 78 3.52 12.67 16.27
CA ILE A 78 3.59 12.38 14.84
C ILE A 78 2.23 11.76 14.52
N LYS A 79 1.53 12.29 13.51
CA LYS A 79 0.32 11.64 12.99
C LYS A 79 0.76 10.31 12.37
N THR A 80 0.93 9.28 13.20
CA THR A 80 0.97 7.90 12.75
C THR A 80 -0.31 7.69 11.94
N VAL A 81 -0.14 7.43 10.65
CA VAL A 81 -1.24 7.17 9.72
C VAL A 81 -2.18 6.19 10.40
N LYS A 82 -3.38 6.66 10.79
CA LYS A 82 -4.42 5.81 11.35
C LYS A 82 -4.90 4.93 10.19
N ASN A 83 -4.51 3.65 10.24
CA ASN A 83 -4.81 2.52 9.36
C ASN A 83 -3.72 2.17 8.34
N PRO A 84 -2.59 1.57 8.77
CA PRO A 84 -1.53 1.09 7.88
C PRO A 84 -1.71 -0.38 7.46
N THR A 85 -2.92 -0.95 7.46
CA THR A 85 -3.12 -2.34 7.02
C THR A 85 -4.34 -2.42 6.13
N HIS A 86 -4.10 -2.48 4.82
CA HIS A 86 -5.11 -2.93 3.88
C HIS A 86 -5.25 -4.44 4.03
N LEU A 87 -6.47 -4.91 4.27
CA LEU A 87 -6.77 -6.32 4.45
C LEU A 87 -7.44 -6.84 3.19
N VAL A 88 -6.98 -8.00 2.73
CA VAL A 88 -7.59 -8.71 1.59
C VAL A 88 -8.05 -10.10 2.03
N PRO A 89 -9.15 -10.63 1.48
CA PRO A 89 -9.67 -11.94 1.85
C PRO A 89 -8.73 -13.06 1.40
N LEU A 90 -8.53 -14.07 2.24
CA LEU A 90 -7.82 -15.31 1.90
C LEU A 90 -8.80 -16.31 1.29
N LEU A 91 -8.60 -16.62 0.01
CA LEU A 91 -9.44 -17.53 -0.74
C LEU A 91 -8.86 -18.95 -0.80
N THR A 92 -9.74 -19.93 -0.96
CA THR A 92 -9.38 -21.34 -1.19
C THR A 92 -9.31 -21.63 -2.68
N HIS A 93 -8.42 -22.52 -3.12
CA HIS A 93 -8.22 -22.89 -4.54
C HIS A 93 -9.48 -23.29 -5.32
N GLN A 94 -10.50 -23.81 -4.63
CA GLN A 94 -11.75 -24.27 -5.24
C GLN A 94 -12.70 -23.12 -5.62
N ALA A 95 -12.38 -21.88 -5.24
CA ALA A 95 -13.22 -20.69 -5.39
C ALA A 95 -13.10 -19.95 -6.74
N PHE A 96 -12.12 -20.30 -7.59
CA PHE A 96 -11.76 -19.54 -8.79
C PHE A 96 -12.60 -19.89 -10.02
N ASP A 97 -13.90 -19.67 -9.90
CA ASP A 97 -14.70 -19.25 -11.05
C ASP A 97 -14.69 -17.71 -11.01
N THR A 98 -14.27 -17.01 -12.07
CA THR A 98 -14.16 -15.53 -12.09
C THR A 98 -15.48 -14.83 -11.79
N GLN A 99 -16.62 -15.49 -12.06
CA GLN A 99 -17.96 -15.04 -11.63
C GLN A 99 -18.26 -15.31 -10.15
N ALA A 100 -17.55 -16.25 -9.53
CA ALA A 100 -17.68 -16.62 -8.12
C ALA A 100 -16.92 -15.68 -7.17
N TYR A 101 -15.93 -14.92 -7.64
CA TYR A 101 -15.25 -13.90 -6.81
C TYR A 101 -16.25 -12.93 -6.16
N ASN A 102 -17.15 -12.36 -6.98
CA ASN A 102 -18.19 -11.46 -6.51
C ASN A 102 -19.26 -12.15 -5.67
N SER A 103 -19.55 -13.43 -5.89
CA SER A 103 -20.56 -14.14 -5.11
C SER A 103 -20.02 -14.68 -3.79
N LEU A 104 -18.73 -15.04 -3.70
CA LEU A 104 -18.10 -15.56 -2.49
C LEU A 104 -17.79 -14.45 -1.48
N VAL A 105 -17.25 -13.31 -1.93
CA VAL A 105 -16.95 -12.18 -1.04
C VAL A 105 -18.22 -11.43 -0.62
N ARG A 106 -19.25 -11.41 -1.47
CA ARG A 106 -20.50 -10.66 -1.21
C ARG A 106 -21.60 -11.48 -0.54
N ASN A 107 -21.62 -12.81 -0.69
CA ASN A 107 -22.67 -13.68 -0.13
C ASN A 107 -22.21 -14.60 1.01
N GLN A 108 -20.92 -14.65 1.37
CA GLN A 108 -20.49 -15.32 2.60
C GLN A 108 -20.59 -14.39 3.81
N ASP A 109 -20.90 -14.97 4.96
CA ASP A 109 -20.82 -14.27 6.24
C ASP A 109 -19.35 -13.82 6.46
N PRO A 110 -19.07 -12.51 6.58
CA PRO A 110 -17.72 -12.00 6.79
C PRO A 110 -17.03 -12.58 8.02
N SER A 111 -17.80 -13.12 8.97
CA SER A 111 -17.29 -13.76 10.18
C SER A 111 -16.46 -15.02 9.92
N ASN A 112 -16.62 -15.68 8.76
CA ASN A 112 -15.91 -16.91 8.42
C ASN A 112 -14.78 -16.71 7.39
N LEU A 113 -14.52 -15.47 6.97
CA LEU A 113 -13.43 -15.13 6.05
C LEU A 113 -12.16 -14.79 6.84
N MET A 114 -11.06 -15.44 6.46
CA MET A 114 -9.73 -15.05 6.93
C MET A 114 -9.22 -13.89 6.09
N PHE A 115 -8.53 -12.95 6.72
CA PHE A 115 -7.95 -11.79 6.05
C PHE A 115 -6.44 -11.78 6.21
N VAL A 116 -5.75 -11.29 5.17
CA VAL A 116 -4.29 -11.15 5.15
C VAL A 116 -3.95 -9.67 5.00
N SER A 117 -3.01 -9.19 5.80
CA SER A 117 -2.50 -7.83 5.70
C SER A 117 -1.59 -7.67 4.48
N VAL A 118 -1.85 -6.64 3.69
CA VAL A 118 -1.03 -6.24 2.55
C VAL A 118 -0.10 -5.10 2.95
N SER A 119 1.10 -5.09 2.37
CA SER A 119 2.06 -4.01 2.57
C SER A 119 1.48 -2.67 2.13
N THR A 120 1.66 -1.63 2.95
CA THR A 120 1.22 -0.27 2.60
C THR A 120 1.94 0.30 1.39
N LEU A 121 3.10 -0.26 1.02
CA LEU A 121 3.86 0.15 -0.16
C LEU A 121 3.10 -0.12 -1.47
N LEU A 122 2.14 -1.04 -1.46
CA LEU A 122 1.30 -1.36 -2.62
C LEU A 122 0.10 -0.42 -2.77
N LEU A 123 -0.13 0.47 -1.79
CA LEU A 123 -1.20 1.46 -1.86
C LEU A 123 -0.65 2.76 -2.47
N PRO A 124 -1.39 3.42 -3.39
CA PRO A 124 -2.80 3.20 -3.74
C PRO A 124 -3.04 2.31 -4.98
N GLU A 125 -2.01 1.62 -5.48
CA GLU A 125 -2.06 0.91 -6.76
C GLU A 125 -2.87 -0.39 -6.70
N LEU A 126 -2.96 -1.00 -5.52
CA LEU A 126 -3.72 -2.22 -5.30
C LEU A 126 -5.23 -1.99 -5.46
N SER A 127 -5.87 -2.79 -6.31
CA SER A 127 -7.32 -2.72 -6.48
C SER A 127 -8.10 -3.24 -5.27
N ASN A 128 -9.36 -2.78 -5.15
CA ASN A 128 -10.30 -3.31 -4.16
C ASN A 128 -10.74 -4.77 -4.46
N GLU A 129 -10.34 -5.31 -5.61
CA GLU A 129 -10.60 -6.70 -6.00
C GLU A 129 -9.44 -7.63 -5.67
N ALA A 130 -8.39 -7.12 -5.02
CA ALA A 130 -7.26 -7.94 -4.61
C ALA A 130 -7.64 -8.94 -3.52
N PHE A 131 -7.04 -10.13 -3.60
CA PHE A 131 -7.26 -11.23 -2.66
C PHE A 131 -5.96 -12.00 -2.42
N ALA A 132 -5.94 -12.80 -1.34
CA ALA A 132 -4.84 -13.68 -1.01
C ALA A 132 -5.15 -15.13 -1.40
N LEU A 133 -4.11 -15.90 -1.75
CA LEU A 133 -4.19 -17.33 -2.00
C LEU A 133 -3.01 -18.05 -1.37
N LYS A 134 -3.27 -19.16 -0.65
CA LYS A 134 -2.22 -20.03 -0.13
C LYS A 134 -1.77 -21.02 -1.20
N ILE A 135 -0.50 -21.10 -1.52
CA ILE A 135 0.03 -21.98 -2.58
C ILE A 135 -0.01 -23.45 -2.16
N VAL A 136 -0.45 -24.32 -3.09
CA VAL A 136 -0.59 -25.77 -2.88
C VAL A 136 0.23 -26.63 -3.86
N ASN A 137 0.86 -26.02 -4.86
CA ASN A 137 1.65 -26.72 -5.86
C ASN A 137 3.07 -26.15 -6.00
N GLU A 138 3.90 -26.83 -6.79
CA GLU A 138 5.33 -26.57 -6.89
C GLU A 138 5.72 -25.91 -8.22
N SER A 139 4.78 -25.39 -9.01
CA SER A 139 5.04 -24.89 -10.38
C SER A 139 6.11 -23.80 -10.45
N MET A 140 6.29 -23.05 -9.36
CA MET A 140 7.23 -21.93 -9.25
C MET A 140 8.33 -22.14 -8.20
N THR A 141 8.52 -23.37 -7.72
CA THR A 141 9.64 -23.70 -6.83
C THR A 141 10.96 -23.55 -7.59
N PRO A 142 12.02 -22.92 -7.01
CA PRO A 142 12.18 -22.57 -5.58
C PRO A 142 11.70 -21.17 -5.17
N GLU A 143 11.32 -20.32 -6.12
CA GLU A 143 10.99 -18.91 -5.89
C GLU A 143 9.71 -18.75 -5.06
N ILE A 144 8.62 -19.39 -5.51
CA ILE A 144 7.34 -19.46 -4.80
C ILE A 144 7.10 -20.92 -4.42
N ARG A 145 6.87 -21.16 -3.13
CA ARG A 145 6.84 -22.50 -2.53
C ARG A 145 5.45 -22.83 -2.03
N VAL A 146 5.19 -24.13 -1.87
CA VAL A 146 4.00 -24.62 -1.18
C VAL A 146 3.90 -23.98 0.20
N SER A 147 2.68 -23.60 0.58
CA SER A 147 2.32 -22.84 1.79
C SER A 147 2.67 -21.35 1.81
N ASP A 148 3.35 -20.80 0.81
CA ASP A 148 3.43 -19.34 0.64
C ASP A 148 2.01 -18.76 0.51
N ILE A 149 1.81 -17.52 0.95
CA ILE A 149 0.58 -16.76 0.71
C ILE A 149 0.92 -15.66 -0.28
N ILE A 150 0.27 -15.68 -1.44
CA ILE A 150 0.43 -14.64 -2.46
C ILE A 150 -0.77 -13.69 -2.43
N ILE A 151 -0.51 -12.41 -2.65
CA ILE A 151 -1.53 -11.40 -2.90
C ILE A 151 -1.63 -11.20 -4.41
N ILE A 152 -2.85 -11.26 -4.93
CA ILE A 152 -3.15 -11.22 -6.35
C ILE A 152 -4.07 -10.03 -6.60
N ASP A 153 -3.76 -9.25 -7.63
CA ASP A 153 -4.63 -8.19 -8.14
C ASP A 153 -5.18 -8.61 -9.52
N PRO A 154 -6.51 -8.86 -9.64
CA PRO A 154 -7.12 -9.26 -10.89
C PRO A 154 -7.27 -8.11 -11.90
N LEU A 155 -7.25 -6.85 -11.45
CA LEU A 155 -7.41 -5.69 -12.34
C LEU A 155 -6.08 -5.17 -12.89
N THR A 156 -4.96 -5.67 -12.38
CA THR A 156 -3.62 -5.34 -12.89
C THR A 156 -3.30 -6.15 -14.15
N LEU A 157 -2.92 -5.46 -15.23
CA LEU A 157 -2.50 -6.11 -16.47
C LEU A 157 -1.06 -6.65 -16.36
N PRO A 158 -0.80 -7.89 -16.80
CA PRO A 158 0.52 -8.51 -16.69
C PRO A 158 1.55 -7.86 -17.63
N LYS A 159 2.74 -7.60 -17.08
CA LYS A 159 3.92 -7.14 -17.81
C LYS A 159 4.95 -8.27 -17.93
N PRO A 160 5.84 -8.22 -18.94
CA PRO A 160 6.90 -9.22 -19.07
C PRO A 160 7.72 -9.35 -17.77
N GLY A 161 7.82 -10.58 -17.27
CA GLY A 161 8.52 -10.89 -16.02
C GLY A 161 7.62 -10.99 -14.79
N ASP A 162 6.39 -10.48 -14.84
CA ASP A 162 5.44 -10.58 -13.74
C ASP A 162 5.04 -12.03 -13.47
N TYR A 163 4.77 -12.35 -12.20
CA TYR A 163 4.16 -13.61 -11.84
C TYR A 163 2.64 -13.49 -11.92
N VAL A 164 2.00 -14.46 -12.57
CA VAL A 164 0.56 -14.50 -12.79
C VAL A 164 -0.02 -15.80 -12.28
N VAL A 165 -1.25 -15.72 -11.77
CA VAL A 165 -2.05 -16.90 -11.44
C VAL A 165 -2.95 -17.22 -12.62
N VAL A 166 -2.91 -18.46 -13.07
CA VAL A 166 -3.63 -18.89 -14.27
C VAL A 166 -4.48 -20.13 -14.01
N LYS A 167 -5.61 -20.17 -14.69
CA LYS A 167 -6.55 -21.28 -14.71
C LYS A 167 -6.48 -21.95 -16.08
N VAL A 168 -6.00 -23.19 -16.12
CA VAL A 168 -5.99 -23.99 -17.35
C VAL A 168 -7.31 -24.75 -17.45
N LYS A 169 -7.95 -24.74 -18.62
CA LYS A 169 -9.17 -25.52 -18.86
C LYS A 169 -8.93 -26.99 -18.53
N MET A 170 -9.89 -27.61 -17.83
CA MET A 170 -9.85 -28.97 -17.30
C MET A 170 -8.99 -29.21 -16.05
N GLN A 171 -8.15 -28.28 -15.61
CA GLN A 171 -7.45 -28.40 -14.33
C GLN A 171 -8.29 -27.80 -13.19
N LYS A 172 -8.42 -28.54 -12.08
CA LYS A 172 -9.16 -28.07 -10.90
C LYS A 172 -8.42 -26.97 -10.14
N GLU A 173 -7.10 -27.03 -10.11
CA GLU A 173 -6.26 -26.09 -9.38
C GLU A 173 -5.75 -24.98 -10.30
N VAL A 174 -5.40 -23.85 -9.70
CA VAL A 174 -4.70 -22.77 -10.38
C VAL A 174 -3.20 -23.03 -10.30
N ILE A 175 -2.47 -22.60 -11.32
CA ILE A 175 -1.00 -22.68 -11.34
C ILE A 175 -0.44 -21.27 -11.41
N ILE A 176 0.80 -21.13 -10.95
CA ILE A 176 1.52 -19.86 -11.02
C ILE A 176 2.55 -19.98 -12.12
N CYS A 177 2.66 -18.94 -12.94
CA CYS A 177 3.61 -18.86 -14.03
C CYS A 177 4.22 -17.46 -14.08
N GLN A 178 5.41 -17.33 -14.68
CA GLN A 178 5.95 -16.06 -15.10
C GLN A 178 5.43 -15.70 -16.50
N TYR A 179 4.92 -14.49 -16.65
CA TYR A 179 4.40 -13.98 -17.92
C TYR A 179 5.53 -13.52 -18.84
N LYS A 180 5.62 -14.11 -20.03
CA LYS A 180 6.58 -13.75 -21.07
C LYS A 180 5.86 -13.35 -22.35
N LYS A 181 5.96 -12.08 -22.72
CA LYS A 181 5.44 -11.57 -23.99
C LYS A 181 6.32 -12.03 -25.15
N LEU A 182 5.73 -12.58 -26.21
CA LEU A 182 6.49 -13.09 -27.37
C LEU A 182 6.64 -12.05 -28.48
N SER A 183 5.68 -11.14 -28.62
CA SER A 183 5.70 -10.08 -29.63
C SER A 183 5.03 -8.82 -29.13
N TYR A 184 5.41 -7.66 -29.67
CA TYR A 184 4.71 -6.40 -29.46
C TYR A 184 3.54 -6.19 -30.42
N THR A 185 3.52 -6.91 -31.54
CA THR A 185 2.53 -6.77 -32.61
C THR A 185 1.46 -7.85 -32.58
N SER A 186 1.70 -8.98 -31.91
CA SER A 186 0.71 -10.03 -31.68
C SER A 186 0.32 -10.07 -30.19
N SER A 187 -0.81 -10.70 -29.90
CA SER A 187 -1.27 -10.96 -28.52
C SER A 187 -0.71 -12.28 -27.97
N GLU A 188 0.32 -12.84 -28.61
CA GLU A 188 0.90 -14.11 -28.20
C GLU A 188 1.81 -13.93 -26.98
N PHE A 189 1.66 -14.83 -26.04
CA PHE A 189 2.47 -14.88 -24.85
C PHE A 189 2.77 -16.32 -24.45
N GLU A 190 3.77 -16.46 -23.60
CA GLU A 190 4.21 -17.72 -23.01
C GLU A 190 4.13 -17.58 -21.48
N LEU A 191 3.66 -18.63 -20.84
CA LEU A 191 3.61 -18.77 -19.39
C LEU A 191 4.68 -19.76 -18.99
N LEU A 192 5.66 -19.28 -18.25
CA LEU A 192 6.83 -20.06 -17.85
C LEU A 192 6.67 -20.57 -16.42
N THR A 193 6.92 -21.85 -16.20
CA THR A 193 7.11 -22.42 -14.87
C THR A 193 8.60 -22.44 -14.53
N LEU A 194 8.95 -22.18 -13.27
CA LEU A 194 10.35 -22.27 -12.82
C LEU A 194 10.76 -23.68 -12.41
N ASN A 195 9.78 -24.55 -12.17
CA ASN A 195 10.03 -25.95 -11.88
C ASN A 195 10.05 -26.75 -13.19
N ASP A 196 11.19 -27.39 -13.48
CA ASP A 196 11.42 -28.18 -14.71
C ASP A 196 10.48 -29.40 -14.86
N THR A 197 9.84 -29.82 -13.77
CA THR A 197 8.83 -30.91 -13.81
C THR A 197 7.46 -30.43 -14.27
N TRP A 198 7.27 -29.12 -14.44
CA TRP A 198 6.04 -28.50 -14.90
C TRP A 198 6.21 -27.95 -16.32
N PRO A 199 5.18 -28.07 -17.18
CA PRO A 199 5.27 -27.61 -18.56
C PRO A 199 5.03 -26.10 -18.68
N ASN A 200 5.81 -25.45 -19.55
CA ASN A 200 5.52 -24.11 -20.03
C ASN A 200 4.31 -24.14 -20.98
N ILE A 201 3.51 -23.07 -20.97
CA ILE A 201 2.30 -22.97 -21.78
C ILE A 201 2.46 -21.82 -22.77
N LYS A 202 2.45 -22.13 -24.07
CA LYS A 202 2.38 -21.12 -25.14
C LYS A 202 0.92 -20.84 -25.46
N VAL A 203 0.51 -19.59 -25.34
CA VAL A 203 -0.85 -19.16 -25.61
C VAL A 203 -0.85 -18.39 -26.92
N SER A 204 -1.30 -19.08 -27.97
CA SER A 204 -1.53 -18.53 -29.31
C SER A 204 -3.01 -18.23 -29.56
N ASP A 205 -3.90 -18.92 -28.82
CA ASP A 205 -5.35 -18.78 -28.95
C ASP A 205 -5.98 -18.75 -27.53
N CYS A 206 -6.77 -17.72 -27.22
CA CYS A 206 -7.28 -17.37 -25.87
C CYS A 206 -8.24 -18.40 -25.24
N GLY A 207 -8.43 -19.55 -25.90
CA GLY A 207 -9.44 -20.52 -25.53
C GLY A 207 -9.06 -21.46 -24.37
N ALA A 208 -7.78 -21.70 -24.07
CA ALA A 208 -7.40 -22.79 -23.15
C ALA A 208 -6.97 -22.34 -21.74
N VAL A 209 -6.64 -21.07 -21.57
CA VAL A 209 -6.05 -20.54 -20.33
C VAL A 209 -6.67 -19.18 -20.01
N GLU A 210 -7.01 -18.98 -18.74
CA GLU A 210 -7.47 -17.72 -18.20
C GLU A 210 -6.44 -17.19 -17.19
N ILE A 211 -6.05 -15.92 -17.34
CA ILE A 211 -5.22 -15.24 -16.34
C ILE A 211 -6.17 -14.65 -15.30
N ILE A 212 -6.04 -15.10 -14.06
CA ILE A 212 -6.87 -14.64 -12.93
C ILE A 212 -6.38 -13.29 -12.42
N GLY A 213 -5.06 -13.08 -12.39
CA GLY A 213 -4.48 -11.82 -11.92
C GLY A 213 -2.97 -11.88 -11.77
N VAL A 214 -2.39 -10.73 -11.45
CA VAL A 214 -0.96 -10.54 -11.24
C VAL A 214 -0.64 -10.69 -9.75
N VAL A 215 0.44 -11.40 -9.43
CA VAL A 215 0.96 -11.51 -8.06
C VAL A 215 1.71 -10.23 -7.71
N VAL A 216 1.23 -9.52 -6.70
CA VAL A 216 1.78 -8.24 -6.24
C VAL A 216 2.59 -8.36 -4.94
N GLN A 217 2.40 -9.45 -4.19
CA GLN A 217 3.17 -9.73 -2.97
C GLN A 217 3.25 -11.23 -2.71
N ASN A 218 4.39 -11.69 -2.19
CA ASN A 218 4.56 -13.03 -1.61
C ASN A 218 4.87 -12.88 -0.10
N ILE A 219 4.18 -13.67 0.72
CA ILE A 219 4.38 -13.79 2.15
C ILE A 219 4.76 -15.24 2.47
N ARG A 220 5.96 -15.44 3.02
CA ARG A 220 6.46 -16.74 3.46
C ARG A 220 6.71 -16.73 4.96
N ASN A 221 6.09 -17.70 5.64
CA ASN A 221 6.29 -17.95 7.06
C ASN A 221 7.15 -19.22 7.24
N TYR A 222 8.07 -19.20 8.20
CA TYR A 222 9.00 -20.32 8.47
C TYR A 222 8.74 -21.02 9.81
N HIS A 223 7.63 -20.70 10.48
CA HIS A 223 7.30 -21.17 11.84
C HIS A 223 6.11 -22.12 11.82
#